data_AF-F3GNK7-F1
#
_entry.id   AF-F3GNK7-F1
#
_cell.length_a   1.000
_cell.length_b   1.000
_cell.length_c   1.000
_cell.angle_alpha   90.00
_cell.angle_beta   90.00
_cell.angle_gamma   90.00
#
_symmetry.space_group_name_H-M   'P 1'
#
loop_
_entity.id
_entity.type
_entity.pdbx_description
1 polymer ?
#
loop_
_entity_poly.entity_id
_entity_poly.type
_entity_poly.pdbx_seq_one_letter_code
_entity_poly.pdbx_strand_id
1 'polypeptide(L)'
;ASAITAMVVVVVVIILLLGLLIRVLMQPLHQMGRAMRDIADGEGDLTKRLAITSQDEFGELAESFNRFVERIHTSIREVASTAAQ
;
A
#
# COMPACT_ATOMS: atom_id res chain seq x y z
N ALA A 1 26.31 -7.43 37.52
CA ALA A 1 25.02 -6.69 37.48
C ALA A 1 24.95 -5.67 36.34
N SER A 2 26.00 -4.88 36.09
CA SER A 2 26.06 -3.90 34.99
C SER A 2 25.97 -4.50 33.58
N ALA A 3 26.61 -5.66 33.35
CA ALA A 3 26.56 -6.32 32.03
C ALA A 3 25.14 -6.83 31.67
N ILE A 4 24.44 -7.42 32.62
CA ILE A 4 23.08 -7.97 32.40
C ILE A 4 22.08 -6.83 32.15
N THR A 5 22.17 -5.74 32.91
CA THR A 5 21.31 -4.57 32.73
C THR A 5 21.53 -3.91 31.37
N ALA A 6 22.80 -3.75 30.96
CA ALA A 6 23.11 -3.24 29.61
C ALA A 6 22.53 -4.14 28.51
N MET A 7 22.64 -5.47 28.64
CA MET A 7 22.08 -6.41 27.67
C MET A 7 20.56 -6.29 27.56
N VAL A 8 19.85 -6.22 28.70
CA VAL A 8 18.39 -6.07 28.71
C VAL A 8 17.96 -4.76 28.03
N VAL A 9 18.65 -3.65 28.32
CA VAL A 9 18.36 -2.36 27.68
C VAL A 9 18.51 -2.45 26.17
N VAL A 10 19.60 -3.04 25.68
CA VAL A 10 19.83 -3.21 24.24
C VAL A 10 18.72 -4.04 23.59
N VAL A 11 18.32 -5.15 24.21
CA VAL A 11 17.23 -6.00 23.69
C VAL A 11 15.92 -5.22 23.61
N VAL A 12 15.57 -4.46 24.65
CA VAL A 12 14.35 -3.63 24.66
C VAL A 12 14.39 -2.59 23.54
N VAL A 13 15.53 -1.91 23.37
CA VAL A 13 15.71 -0.93 22.29
C VAL A 13 15.55 -1.58 20.91
N ILE A 14 16.13 -2.75 20.68
CA ILE A 14 15.99 -3.49 19.41
C ILE A 14 14.52 -3.84 19.15
N ILE A 15 13.80 -4.35 20.14
CA ILE A 15 12.37 -4.69 20.01
C ILE A 15 11.55 -3.45 19.63
N LEU A 16 11.80 -2.31 20.28
CA LEU A 16 11.11 -1.05 19.98
C LEU A 16 11.42 -0.56 18.55
N LEU A 17 12.69 -0.61 18.14
CA LEU A 17 13.10 -0.21 16.79
C LEU A 17 12.50 -1.11 15.71
N LEU A 18 12.48 -2.43 15.92
CA LEU A 18 11.84 -3.37 15.00
C LEU A 18 10.33 -3.15 14.92
N GLY A 19 9.66 -2.91 16.05
CA GLY A 19 8.23 -2.58 16.07
C GLY A 19 7.91 -1.30 15.28
N LEU A 20 8.75 -0.27 15.43
CA LEU A 20 8.63 0.96 14.66
C LEU A 20 8.85 0.72 13.17
N LEU A 21 9.90 -0.03 12.81
CA LEU A 21 10.22 -0.36 11.42
C LEU A 21 9.07 -1.13 10.75
N ILE A 22 8.52 -2.16 11.41
CA ILE A 22 7.38 -2.92 10.91
C ILE A 22 6.18 -2.00 10.67
N ARG A 23 5.90 -1.07 11.59
CA ARG A 23 4.79 -0.14 11.45
C ARG A 23 4.94 0.75 10.21
N VAL A 24 6.14 1.26 9.96
CA VAL A 24 6.44 2.09 8.78
C VAL A 24 6.28 1.29 7.49
N LEU A 25 6.85 0.07 7.43
CA LEU A 25 6.79 -0.77 6.24
C LEU A 25 5.38 -1.29 5.93
N MET A 26 4.58 -1.56 6.96
CA MET A 26 3.21 -2.08 6.80
C MET A 26 2.20 -1.00 6.40
N GLN A 27 2.46 0.28 6.68
CA GLN A 27 1.53 1.37 6.36
C GLN A 27 1.16 1.48 4.86
N PRO A 28 2.11 1.46 3.90
CA PRO A 28 1.78 1.49 2.47
C PRO A 28 1.05 0.21 2.01
N LEU A 29 1.42 -0.96 2.52
CA LEU A 29 0.75 -2.23 2.21
C LEU A 29 -0.73 -2.21 2.62
N HIS A 30 -1.05 -1.67 3.80
CA HIS A 30 -2.44 -1.54 4.23
C HIS A 30 -3.22 -0.54 3.36
N GLN A 31 -2.59 0.53 2.86
CA GLN A 31 -3.25 1.48 1.96
C GLN A 31 -3.58 0.82 0.62
N MET A 32 -2.63 0.10 0.04
CA MET A 32 -2.85 -0.70 -1.17
C MET A 32 -3.94 -1.74 -0.97
N GLY A 33 -3.89 -2.50 0.13
CA GLY A 33 -4.86 -3.55 0.42
C GLY A 33 -6.27 -3.03 0.70
N ARG A 34 -6.42 -1.77 1.15
CA ARG A 34 -7.73 -1.09 1.24
C ARG A 34 -8.21 -0.66 -0.14
N ALA A 35 -7.38 0.02 -0.92
CA ALA A 35 -7.74 0.44 -2.27
C ALA A 35 -8.14 -0.74 -3.17
N MET A 36 -7.44 -1.87 -3.07
CA MET A 36 -7.80 -3.10 -3.78
C MET A 36 -9.18 -3.65 -3.35
N ARG A 37 -9.48 -3.61 -2.05
CA ARG A 37 -10.76 -4.05 -1.50
C ARG A 37 -11.91 -3.18 -1.98
N ASP A 38 -11.72 -1.86 -1.91
CA ASP A 38 -12.71 -0.88 -2.38
C ASP A 38 -13.07 -1.16 -3.86
N ILE A 39 -12.07 -1.42 -4.71
CA ILE A 39 -12.28 -1.79 -6.12
C ILE A 39 -13.01 -3.13 -6.26
N ALA A 40 -12.60 -4.15 -5.50
CA ALA A 40 -13.19 -5.49 -5.59
C ALA A 40 -14.66 -5.53 -5.15
N ASP A 41 -15.02 -4.70 -4.16
CA ASP A 41 -16.38 -4.61 -3.62
C ASP A 41 -17.31 -3.80 -4.55
N GLY A 42 -16.81 -3.22 -5.65
CA GLY A 42 -17.60 -2.48 -6.65
C GLY A 42 -17.95 -1.04 -6.25
N GLU A 43 -17.63 -0.64 -5.02
CA GLU A 43 -17.74 0.72 -4.47
C GLU A 43 -16.53 1.61 -4.83
N GLY A 44 -15.49 1.00 -5.41
CA GLY A 44 -14.20 1.63 -5.64
C GLY A 44 -14.27 2.68 -6.73
N ASP A 45 -14.23 3.94 -6.31
CA ASP A 45 -13.98 5.08 -7.17
C ASP A 45 -12.67 4.88 -7.95
N LEU A 46 -12.79 4.40 -9.19
CA LEU A 46 -11.69 4.13 -10.11
C LEU A 46 -10.95 5.41 -10.54
N THR A 47 -11.38 6.59 -10.08
CA THR A 47 -10.62 7.84 -10.25
C THR A 47 -9.58 8.03 -9.16
N LYS A 48 -9.68 7.32 -8.03
CA LYS A 48 -8.67 7.38 -6.97
C LYS A 48 -7.39 6.68 -7.39
N ARG A 49 -6.27 7.27 -7.00
CA ARG A 49 -4.92 6.78 -7.25
C ARG A 49 -4.20 6.66 -5.92
N LEU A 50 -3.39 5.62 -5.77
CA LEU A 50 -2.47 5.52 -4.64
C LEU A 50 -1.41 6.60 -4.76
N ALA A 51 -1.14 7.30 -3.66
CA ALA A 51 -0.09 8.30 -3.60
C ALA A 51 1.28 7.61 -3.71
N ILE A 52 2.10 8.07 -4.65
CA ILE A 52 3.49 7.59 -4.82
C ILE A 52 4.36 8.44 -3.89
N THR A 53 4.53 8.00 -2.65
CA THR A 53 5.27 8.74 -1.62
C THR A 53 6.70 8.24 -1.42
N SER A 54 7.11 7.17 -2.11
CA SER A 54 8.43 6.58 -2.00
C SER A 54 9.03 6.27 -3.38
N GLN A 55 10.36 6.25 -3.46
CA GLN A 55 11.13 5.87 -4.65
C GLN A 55 11.72 4.45 -4.51
N ASP A 56 11.05 3.61 -3.73
CA ASP A 56 11.42 2.22 -3.45
C ASP A 56 10.40 1.25 -4.09
N GLU A 57 10.46 -0.02 -3.69
CA GLU A 57 9.58 -1.08 -4.18
C GLU A 57 8.09 -0.80 -3.90
N PHE A 58 7.76 -0.05 -2.85
CA PHE A 58 6.38 0.35 -2.56
C PHE A 58 5.89 1.45 -3.52
N GLY A 59 6.80 2.35 -3.93
CA GLY A 59 6.51 3.34 -4.96
C GLY A 59 6.18 2.70 -6.31
N GLU A 60 7.01 1.74 -6.73
CA GLU A 60 6.82 0.98 -7.97
C GLU A 60 5.51 0.16 -7.95
N LEU A 61 5.18 -0.44 -6.81
CA LEU A 61 3.93 -1.18 -6.64
C LEU A 61 2.70 -0.25 -6.71
N ALA A 62 2.79 0.96 -6.13
CA ALA A 62 1.72 1.95 -6.20
C ALA A 62 1.49 2.41 -7.65
N GLU A 63 2.58 2.64 -8.39
CA GLU A 63 2.51 2.99 -9.80
C GLU A 63 1.88 1.88 -10.65
N SER A 64 2.30 0.63 -10.42
CA SER A 64 1.75 -0.55 -11.10
C SER A 64 0.27 -0.75 -10.82
N PHE A 65 -0.16 -0.54 -9.56
CA PHE A 65 -1.57 -0.55 -9.19
C PHE A 65 -2.35 0.55 -9.92
N ASN A 66 -1.85 1.79 -9.93
CA ASN A 66 -2.50 2.90 -10.61
C ASN A 66 -2.69 2.63 -12.12
N ARG A 67 -1.68 2.06 -12.78
CA ARG A 67 -1.78 1.64 -14.20
C ARG A 67 -2.83 0.55 -14.42
N PHE A 68 -2.92 -0.41 -13.50
CA PHE A 68 -3.93 -1.47 -13.58
C PHE A 68 -5.36 -0.90 -13.48
N VAL A 69 -5.61 0.00 -12.53
CA VAL A 69 -6.91 0.64 -12.35
C VAL A 69 -7.30 1.49 -13.58
N GLU A 70 -6.34 2.23 -14.15
CA GLU A 70 -6.58 3.01 -15.38
C GLU A 70 -7.03 2.13 -16.55
N ARG A 71 -6.41 0.96 -16.71
CA ARG A 71 -6.80 0.01 -17.75
C ARG A 71 -8.22 -0.52 -17.55
N ILE A 72 -8.59 -0.88 -16.32
CA ILE A 72 -9.97 -1.31 -16.01
C ILE A 72 -10.96 -0.22 -16.38
N HIS A 73 -10.70 1.01 -15.93
CA HIS A 73 -11.57 2.14 -16.19
C HIS A 73 -11.73 2.43 -17.70
N THR A 74 -10.64 2.33 -18.46
CA THR A 74 -10.66 2.47 -19.92
C THR A 74 -11.48 1.37 -20.58
N SER A 75 -11.27 0.10 -20.21
CA SER A 75 -12.05 -1.02 -20.76
C SER A 75 -13.54 -0.92 -20.46
N ILE A 76 -13.92 -0.47 -19.26
CA ILE A 76 -15.34 -0.24 -18.92
C ILE A 76 -15.94 0.87 -19.80
N ARG A 77 -15.21 1.97 -20.02
CA ARG A 77 -15.66 3.06 -20.90
C ARG A 77 -15.84 2.60 -22.34
N GLU A 78 -14.92 1.80 -22.88
CA GLU A 78 -15.03 1.24 -24.23
C GLU A 78 -16.28 0.37 -24.38
N VAL A 79 -16.52 -0.54 -23.44
CA VAL A 79 -17.72 -1.40 -23.42
C VAL A 79 -19.00 -0.54 -23.35
N ALA A 80 -19.04 0.44 -22.45
CA ALA A 80 -20.20 1.33 -22.32
C ALA A 80 -20.45 2.16 -23.59
N SER A 81 -19.38 2.63 -24.25
CA SER A 81 -19.48 3.38 -25.50
C SER A 81 -20.02 2.54 -26.66
N THR A 82 -19.68 1.24 -26.69
CA THR A 82 -20.14 0.30 -27.70
C THR A 82 -21.61 -0.08 -27.45
N ALA A 83 -22.03 -0.21 -26.19
CA ALA A 83 -23.41 -0.52 -25.83
C ALA A 83 -24.40 0.65 -26.04
N ALA A 84 -23.89 1.87 -26.17
CA ALA A 84 -24.67 3.08 -26.42
C ALA A 84 -24.79 3.44 -27.92
N GLN A 85 -24.08 2.72 -28.81
CA GLN A 85 -24.22 2.78 -30.27
C GLN A 85 -25.23 1.75 -30.76
#